data_AF-K2ADI6-F1
#
_entry.id   AF-K2ADI6-F1
#
_cell.length_a   1.000
_cell.length_b   1.000
_cell.length_c   1.000
_cell.angle_alpha   90.00
_cell.angle_beta   90.00
_cell.angle_gamma   90.00
#
_symmetry.space_group_name_H-M   'P 1'
#
loop_
_entity.id
_entity.type
_entity.pdbx_description
1 polymer ?
#
loop_
_entity_poly.entity_id
_entity_poly.type
_entity_poly.pdbx_seq_one_letter_code
_entity_poly.pdbx_strand_id
1 'polypeptide(L)'
;MRQSTLILVFNSQNQILLNMKKRGFWEWKYNGAWGKVEWWETVLAWAKRELEEETWVKVWEEKFEKRWLFHYLFENRPDWDQDVTLFVVKDYNSKIFETEEMRPEWFEIDKIPYDKMWEDDNIWLPRILAWESVEYNFRFSEDGKILEYKVII
;
A
#
# COMPACT_ATOMS: atom_id res chain seq x y z
N MET A 1 -14.41 -7.39 -9.06
CA MET A 1 -13.11 -6.80 -8.71
C MET A 1 -12.48 -7.62 -7.60
N ARG A 2 -11.17 -7.89 -7.69
CA ARG A 2 -10.43 -8.53 -6.59
C ARG A 2 -10.26 -7.51 -5.45
N GLN A 3 -10.33 -7.95 -4.21
CA GLN A 3 -10.06 -7.08 -3.06
C GLN A 3 -8.57 -7.14 -2.73
N SER A 4 -7.98 -6.01 -2.36
CA SER A 4 -6.59 -5.92 -1.93
C SER A 4 -6.47 -4.89 -0.81
N THR A 5 -5.38 -4.98 -0.06
CA THR A 5 -5.12 -4.08 1.07
C THR A 5 -3.77 -3.44 0.92
N LEU A 6 -3.67 -2.16 1.26
CA LEU A 6 -2.39 -1.46 1.41
C LEU A 6 -2.34 -0.85 2.81
N ILE A 7 -1.22 -1.01 3.51
CA ILE A 7 -1.06 -0.56 4.89
C ILE A 7 0.10 0.42 4.96
N LEU A 8 -0.20 1.65 5.40
CA LEU A 8 0.81 2.66 5.70
C LEU A 8 0.95 2.77 7.21
N VAL A 9 2.16 2.52 7.71
CA VAL A 9 2.47 2.63 9.13
C VAL A 9 3.33 3.85 9.36
N PHE A 10 2.93 4.69 10.31
CA PHE A 10 3.68 5.85 10.78
C PHE A 10 4.17 5.64 12.20
N ASN A 11 5.45 5.90 12.45
CA ASN A 11 6.01 5.87 13.79
C ASN A 11 5.85 7.23 14.51
N SER A 12 6.19 7.28 15.80
CA SER A 12 6.12 8.51 16.61
C SER A 12 7.06 9.65 16.17
N GLN A 13 7.99 9.38 15.25
CA GLN A 13 8.87 10.40 14.63
C GLN A 13 8.32 10.90 13.29
N ASN A 14 7.06 10.55 12.97
CA ASN A 14 6.42 10.88 11.69
C ASN A 14 7.20 10.32 10.48
N GLN A 15 7.80 9.15 10.62
CA GLN A 15 8.38 8.41 9.50
C GLN A 15 7.38 7.35 9.02
N ILE A 16 7.40 7.07 7.73
CA ILE A 16 6.58 6.04 7.08
C ILE A 16 7.40 4.75 6.90
N LEU A 17 6.78 3.61 7.18
CA LEU A 17 7.36 2.30 6.89
C LEU A 17 7.08 1.93 5.43
N LEU A 18 8.15 1.68 4.66
CA LEU A 18 8.05 1.16 3.30
C LEU A 18 8.88 -0.12 3.17
N ASN A 19 8.38 -1.07 2.39
CA ASN A 19 8.97 -2.37 2.13
C ASN A 19 9.46 -2.41 0.70
N MET A 20 10.77 -2.60 0.53
CA MET A 20 11.32 -2.90 -0.80
C MET A 20 11.12 -4.37 -1.11
N LYS A 21 10.45 -4.66 -2.22
CA LYS A 21 10.28 -6.03 -2.68
C LYS A 21 11.54 -6.56 -3.33
N LYS A 22 12.00 -7.73 -2.90
CA LYS A 22 13.26 -8.36 -3.31
C LYS A 22 13.09 -9.41 -4.41
N ARG A 23 11.86 -9.89 -4.65
CA ARG A 23 11.58 -10.90 -5.68
C ARG A 23 10.21 -10.75 -6.31
N GLY A 24 10.07 -11.23 -7.54
CA GLY A 24 8.79 -11.30 -8.25
C GLY A 24 8.36 -9.97 -8.89
N PHE A 25 7.07 -9.82 -9.18
CA PHE A 25 6.51 -8.59 -9.75
C PHE A 25 6.78 -7.42 -8.79
N TRP A 26 7.39 -6.33 -9.27
CA TRP A 26 7.84 -5.15 -8.47
C TRP A 26 9.14 -5.30 -7.70
N GLU A 27 10.01 -6.19 -8.16
CA GLU A 27 11.38 -6.25 -7.65
C GLU A 27 12.05 -4.85 -7.64
N TRP A 28 12.71 -4.54 -6.52
CA TRP A 28 13.43 -3.30 -6.23
C TRP A 28 12.58 -2.04 -6.08
N LYS A 29 11.26 -2.18 -6.01
CA LYS A 29 10.34 -1.08 -5.75
C LYS A 29 9.84 -1.11 -4.30
N TYR A 30 9.63 0.08 -3.74
CA TYR A 30 9.10 0.31 -2.40
C TYR A 30 7.58 0.52 -2.45
N ASN A 31 6.87 0.00 -1.45
CA ASN A 31 5.49 0.36 -1.14
C ASN A 31 5.20 0.14 0.36
N GLY A 32 4.00 0.47 0.85
CA GLY A 32 3.51 -0.06 2.12
C GLY A 32 3.29 -1.57 2.07
N ALA A 33 2.93 -2.18 3.20
CA ALA A 33 2.61 -3.60 3.21
C ALA A 33 1.33 -3.85 2.42
N TRP A 34 1.29 -4.88 1.56
CA TRP A 34 0.16 -5.06 0.65
C TRP A 34 -0.12 -6.53 0.32
N GLY A 35 -1.38 -6.85 0.04
CA GLY A 35 -1.73 -8.17 -0.47
C GLY A 35 -3.13 -8.24 -1.06
N LYS A 36 -3.41 -9.36 -1.75
CA LYS A 36 -4.71 -9.66 -2.35
C LYS A 36 -5.53 -10.51 -1.38
N VAL A 37 -6.69 -10.01 -0.98
CA VAL A 37 -7.52 -10.66 0.05
C VAL A 37 -8.08 -11.98 -0.46
N GLU A 38 -7.88 -13.06 0.30
CA GLU A 38 -8.48 -14.36 0.04
C GLU A 38 -9.96 -14.42 0.46
N TRP A 39 -10.72 -15.27 -0.21
CA TRP A 39 -12.19 -15.30 -0.08
C TRP A 39 -12.72 -15.67 1.31
N TRP A 40 -11.91 -16.31 2.15
CA TRP A 40 -12.30 -16.77 3.49
C TRP A 40 -11.94 -15.79 4.61
N GLU A 41 -11.17 -14.74 4.31
CA GLU A 41 -10.66 -13.81 5.33
C GLU A 41 -11.29 -12.42 5.20
N THR A 42 -11.44 -11.72 6.32
CA THR A 42 -11.89 -10.32 6.28
C THR A 42 -10.75 -9.44 5.77
N VAL A 43 -11.10 -8.33 5.10
CA VAL A 43 -10.11 -7.36 4.59
C VAL A 43 -9.15 -6.87 5.70
N LEU A 44 -9.66 -6.64 6.92
CA LEU A 44 -8.84 -6.18 8.05
C LEU A 44 -7.91 -7.29 8.58
N ALA A 45 -8.42 -8.51 8.73
CA ALA A 45 -7.60 -9.64 9.19
C ALA A 45 -6.47 -9.92 8.19
N TRP A 46 -6.76 -9.86 6.88
CA TRP A 46 -5.77 -9.97 5.82
C TRP A 46 -4.71 -8.86 5.92
N ALA A 47 -5.13 -7.60 6.04
CA ALA A 47 -4.21 -6.46 6.14
C ALA A 47 -3.23 -6.58 7.32
N LYS A 48 -3.71 -7.07 8.46
CA LYS A 48 -2.90 -7.31 9.65
C LYS A 48 -1.89 -8.44 9.45
N ARG A 49 -2.30 -9.54 8.81
CA ARG A 49 -1.42 -10.67 8.49
C ARG A 49 -0.32 -10.25 7.51
N GLU A 50 -0.66 -9.55 6.43
CA GLU A 50 0.32 -9.05 5.45
C GLU A 50 1.36 -8.13 6.10
N LEU A 51 0.91 -7.19 6.94
CA LEU A 51 1.83 -6.32 7.67
C LEU A 51 2.81 -7.14 8.52
N GLU A 52 2.33 -8.13 9.25
CA GLU A 52 3.19 -8.99 10.08
C GLU A 52 4.16 -9.82 9.23
N GLU A 53 3.70 -10.44 8.14
CA GLU A 53 4.52 -11.32 7.30
C GLU A 53 5.62 -10.56 6.54
N GLU A 54 5.32 -9.36 6.05
CA GLU A 54 6.27 -8.58 5.26
C GLU A 54 7.27 -7.79 6.11
N THR A 55 6.90 -7.45 7.35
CA THR A 55 7.67 -6.46 8.16
C THR A 55 7.98 -6.90 9.57
N TRP A 56 7.33 -7.97 10.07
CA TRP A 56 7.29 -8.40 11.46
C TRP A 56 6.61 -7.43 12.43
N VAL A 57 5.96 -6.39 11.93
CA VAL A 57 5.21 -5.43 12.74
C VAL A 57 3.86 -6.04 13.11
N LYS A 58 3.67 -6.34 14.40
CA LYS A 58 2.39 -6.87 14.91
C LYS A 58 1.55 -5.72 15.45
N VAL A 59 0.39 -5.46 14.88
CA VAL A 59 -0.51 -4.37 15.29
C VAL A 59 -1.86 -4.94 15.70
N TRP A 60 -2.47 -4.37 16.74
CA TRP A 60 -3.83 -4.72 17.15
C TRP A 60 -4.87 -4.14 16.19
N GLU A 61 -5.97 -4.84 15.95
CA GLU A 61 -6.95 -4.50 14.90
C GLU A 61 -7.56 -3.11 15.07
N GLU A 62 -7.78 -2.67 16.31
CA GLU A 62 -8.33 -1.35 16.63
C GLU A 62 -7.44 -0.18 16.26
N LYS A 63 -6.16 -0.44 15.93
CA LYS A 63 -5.20 0.58 15.47
C LYS A 63 -5.21 0.78 13.96
N PHE A 64 -5.89 -0.09 13.21
CA PHE A 64 -6.02 0.06 11.77
C PHE A 64 -7.20 0.98 11.45
N GLU A 65 -6.88 2.13 10.91
CA GLU A 65 -7.88 3.05 10.39
C GLU A 65 -8.07 2.79 8.90
N LYS A 66 -9.24 2.28 8.49
CA LYS A 66 -9.62 2.26 7.07
C LYS A 66 -9.85 3.70 6.63
N ARG A 67 -9.08 4.17 5.65
CA ARG A 67 -9.08 5.59 5.26
C ARG A 67 -9.51 5.83 3.82
N TRP A 68 -8.98 5.08 2.86
CA TRP A 68 -9.20 5.33 1.44
C TRP A 68 -9.43 4.05 0.64
N LEU A 69 -9.97 4.21 -0.57
CA LEU A 69 -10.23 3.15 -1.52
C LEU A 69 -9.71 3.57 -2.89
N PHE A 70 -8.97 2.69 -3.57
CA PHE A 70 -8.60 2.91 -4.97
C PHE A 70 -9.19 1.82 -5.83
N HIS A 71 -9.71 2.22 -6.99
CA HIS A 71 -10.19 1.32 -8.03
C HIS A 71 -9.16 1.29 -9.15
N TYR A 72 -8.49 0.16 -9.30
CA TYR A 72 -7.50 -0.08 -10.35
C TYR A 72 -8.12 -0.94 -11.44
N LEU A 73 -8.26 -0.38 -12.63
CA LEU A 73 -8.86 -1.03 -13.81
C LEU A 73 -7.79 -1.23 -14.88
N PHE A 74 -7.67 -2.44 -15.42
CA PHE A 74 -6.67 -2.78 -16.44
C PHE A 74 -7.35 -3.07 -17.79
N GLU A 75 -7.00 -2.31 -18.82
CA GLU A 75 -7.53 -2.53 -20.18
C GLU A 75 -7.28 -3.98 -20.62
N ASN A 76 -8.30 -4.62 -21.20
CA ASN A 76 -8.28 -6.01 -21.68
C ASN A 76 -7.79 -7.07 -20.67
N ARG A 77 -7.73 -6.73 -19.37
CA ARG A 77 -7.33 -7.61 -18.26
C ARG A 77 -8.25 -7.44 -17.04
N PRO A 78 -9.58 -7.66 -17.19
CA PRO A 78 -10.54 -7.45 -16.10
C PRO A 78 -10.30 -8.38 -14.89
N ASP A 79 -9.53 -9.46 -15.05
CA ASP A 79 -9.11 -10.34 -13.95
C ASP A 79 -8.02 -9.70 -13.06
N TRP A 80 -7.37 -8.64 -13.54
CA TRP A 80 -6.40 -7.86 -12.77
C TRP A 80 -7.05 -6.71 -11.99
N ASP A 81 -8.28 -6.34 -12.33
CA ASP A 81 -9.01 -5.26 -11.69
C ASP A 81 -9.10 -5.45 -10.17
N GLN A 82 -8.74 -4.40 -9.43
CA GLN A 82 -8.58 -4.44 -7.99
C GLN A 82 -9.24 -3.24 -7.30
N ASP A 83 -9.93 -3.53 -6.20
CA ASP A 83 -10.28 -2.55 -5.17
C ASP A 83 -9.24 -2.62 -4.06
N VAL A 84 -8.44 -1.57 -3.91
CA VAL A 84 -7.39 -1.49 -2.88
C VAL A 84 -7.90 -0.67 -1.72
N THR A 85 -8.18 -1.32 -0.59
CA THR A 85 -8.48 -0.63 0.67
C THR A 85 -7.19 -0.21 1.35
N LEU A 86 -7.02 1.09 1.60
CA LEU A 86 -5.87 1.63 2.30
C LEU A 86 -6.17 1.78 3.79
N PHE A 87 -5.33 1.15 4.61
CA PHE A 87 -5.32 1.28 6.06
C PHE A 87 -4.13 2.12 6.53
N VAL A 88 -4.36 2.90 7.57
CA VAL A 88 -3.31 3.63 8.26
C VAL A 88 -3.18 3.14 9.69
N VAL A 89 -1.95 2.98 10.14
CA VAL A 89 -1.58 2.79 11.54
C VAL A 89 -0.67 3.94 11.93
N LYS A 90 -1.00 4.67 13.00
CA LYS A 90 -0.18 5.80 13.50
C LYS A 90 0.48 5.47 14.83
N ASP A 91 1.52 6.23 15.15
CA ASP A 91 2.26 6.19 16.41
C ASP A 91 2.70 4.78 16.80
N TYR A 92 3.16 4.00 15.81
CA TYR A 92 3.56 2.62 16.01
C TYR A 92 5.06 2.44 15.83
N ASN A 93 5.76 2.25 16.94
CA ASN A 93 7.18 1.92 16.96
C ASN A 93 7.35 0.42 17.18
N SER A 94 7.90 -0.29 16.19
CA SER A 94 8.39 -1.65 16.38
C SER A 94 9.75 -1.84 15.74
N LYS A 95 10.41 -2.94 16.14
CA LYS A 95 11.50 -3.48 15.33
C LYS A 95 10.91 -4.02 14.03
N ILE A 96 11.62 -3.77 12.95
CA ILE A 96 11.33 -4.28 11.62
C ILE A 96 12.46 -5.24 11.24
N PHE A 97 12.16 -6.26 10.45
CA PHE A 97 13.16 -7.24 10.04
C PHE A 97 13.02 -7.55 8.55
N GLU A 98 14.16 -7.62 7.86
CA GLU A 98 14.21 -8.09 6.48
C GLU A 98 13.81 -9.57 6.41
N THR A 99 12.99 -9.89 5.41
CA THR A 99 12.57 -11.24 5.08
C THR A 99 13.22 -11.70 3.78
N GLU A 100 12.94 -12.93 3.36
CA GLU A 100 13.36 -13.40 2.04
C GLU A 100 12.76 -12.52 0.91
N GLU A 101 11.54 -12.00 1.12
CA GLU A 101 10.77 -11.28 0.10
C GLU A 101 10.85 -9.77 0.20
N MET A 102 11.00 -9.23 1.42
CA MET A 102 10.84 -7.81 1.70
C MET A 102 11.97 -7.26 2.54
N ARG A 103 12.41 -6.03 2.22
CA ARG A 103 13.32 -5.23 3.04
C ARG A 103 12.58 -3.99 3.56
N PRO A 104 12.04 -4.03 4.78
CA PRO A 104 11.36 -2.90 5.39
C PRO A 104 12.36 -1.82 5.84
N GLU A 105 11.99 -0.55 5.69
CA GLU A 105 12.79 0.60 6.07
C GLU A 105 11.89 1.79 6.45
N TRP A 106 12.32 2.58 7.44
CA TRP A 106 11.65 3.81 7.84
C TRP A 106 12.16 4.99 7.03
N PHE A 107 11.25 5.74 6.43
CA PHE A 107 11.56 6.95 5.66
C PHE A 107 10.97 8.19 6.32
N GLU A 108 11.76 9.26 6.41
CA GLU A 108 11.20 10.59 6.64
C GLU A 108 10.29 10.96 5.45
N ILE A 109 9.22 11.72 5.71
CA ILE A 109 8.20 12.04 4.70
C ILE A 109 8.78 12.75 3.47
N ASP A 110 9.79 13.61 3.68
CA ASP A 110 10.50 14.34 2.63
C ASP A 110 11.61 13.53 1.93
N LYS A 111 11.89 12.32 2.42
CA LYS A 111 12.91 11.40 1.88
C LYS A 111 12.31 10.14 1.25
N ILE A 112 11.00 10.13 1.02
CA ILE A 112 10.32 9.01 0.35
C ILE A 112 10.92 8.82 -1.06
N PRO A 113 11.36 7.60 -1.43
CA PRO A 113 12.06 7.33 -2.68
C PRO A 113 11.08 7.13 -3.85
N TYR A 114 10.35 8.19 -4.21
CA TYR A 114 9.29 8.18 -5.23
C TYR A 114 9.73 7.61 -6.60
N ASP A 115 11.00 7.77 -6.99
CA ASP A 115 11.59 7.19 -8.20
C ASP A 115 11.64 5.65 -8.16
N LYS A 116 11.67 5.08 -6.96
CA LYS A 116 11.65 3.65 -6.67
C LYS A 116 10.28 3.17 -6.20
N MET A 117 9.22 3.92 -6.44
CA MET A 117 7.84 3.51 -6.15
C MET A 117 7.08 3.25 -7.46
N TRP A 118 5.79 2.90 -7.36
CA TRP A 118 4.91 2.88 -8.52
C TRP A 118 4.66 4.31 -9.03
N GLU A 119 4.30 4.40 -10.31
CA GLU A 119 3.98 5.68 -10.93
C GLU A 119 2.75 6.33 -10.27
N ASP A 120 1.75 5.54 -9.87
CA ASP A 120 0.55 6.06 -9.22
C ASP A 120 0.80 6.53 -7.79
N ASP A 121 1.77 5.93 -7.09
CA ASP A 121 2.19 6.37 -5.75
C ASP A 121 2.63 7.84 -5.75
N ASN A 122 3.22 8.32 -6.85
CA ASN A 122 3.59 9.73 -7.01
C ASN A 122 2.37 10.68 -7.04
N ILE A 123 1.19 10.16 -7.37
CA ILE A 123 -0.04 10.92 -7.50
C ILE A 123 -0.80 10.93 -6.18
N TRP A 124 -1.06 9.75 -5.60
CA TRP A 124 -1.95 9.63 -4.44
C TRP A 124 -1.22 9.80 -3.10
N LEU A 125 0.03 9.36 -2.98
CA LEU A 125 0.73 9.35 -1.68
C LEU A 125 0.95 10.76 -1.11
N PRO A 126 1.37 11.78 -1.87
CA PRO A 126 1.52 13.14 -1.33
C PRO A 126 0.23 13.69 -0.71
N ARG A 127 -0.93 13.39 -1.29
CA ARG A 127 -2.24 13.83 -0.78
C ARG A 127 -2.64 13.10 0.50
N ILE A 128 -2.36 11.81 0.56
CA ILE A 128 -2.57 11.01 1.78
C ILE A 128 -1.64 11.45 2.92
N LEU A 129 -0.40 11.81 2.60
CA LEU A 129 0.54 12.37 3.57
C LEU A 129 0.11 13.75 4.08
N ALA A 130 -0.64 14.50 3.27
CA ALA A 130 -1.34 15.72 3.70
C ALA A 130 -2.65 15.45 4.45
N TRP A 131 -2.98 14.18 4.71
CA TRP A 131 -4.21 13.71 5.37
C TRP A 131 -5.51 14.09 4.65
N GLU A 132 -5.45 14.30 3.34
CA GLU A 132 -6.64 14.56 2.51
C GLU A 132 -7.50 13.30 2.36
N SER A 133 -8.82 13.44 2.35
CA SER A 133 -9.75 12.36 2.02
C SER A 133 -9.94 12.28 0.50
N VAL A 134 -9.26 11.34 -0.16
CA VAL A 134 -9.29 11.18 -1.62
C VAL A 134 -9.57 9.73 -2.02
N GLU A 135 -10.43 9.55 -3.01
CA GLU A 135 -10.68 8.25 -3.64
C GLU A 135 -10.32 8.36 -5.12
N TYR A 136 -9.72 7.31 -5.68
CA TYR A 136 -9.24 7.34 -7.06
C TYR A 136 -9.77 6.19 -7.88
N ASN A 137 -10.15 6.50 -9.12
CA ASN A 137 -10.21 5.55 -10.21
C ASN A 137 -8.94 5.70 -11.05
N PHE A 138 -8.12 4.66 -11.14
CA PHE A 138 -7.00 4.58 -12.08
C PHE A 138 -7.34 3.59 -13.19
N ARG A 139 -7.02 3.97 -14.42
CA ARG A 139 -7.08 3.10 -15.58
C ARG A 139 -5.67 2.87 -16.09
N PHE A 140 -5.26 1.62 -16.12
CA PHE A 140 -3.97 1.17 -16.59
C PHE A 140 -4.11 0.48 -17.95
N SER A 141 -3.05 0.55 -18.75
CA SER A 141 -2.88 -0.28 -19.94
C SER A 141 -2.57 -1.73 -19.55
N GLU A 142 -2.59 -2.63 -20.53
CA GLU A 142 -2.18 -4.04 -20.34
C GLU A 142 -0.75 -4.21 -19.82
N ASP A 143 0.15 -3.25 -20.13
CA ASP A 143 1.54 -3.23 -19.66
C ASP A 143 1.74 -2.47 -18.35
N GLY A 144 0.65 -2.03 -17.70
CA GLY A 144 0.68 -1.42 -16.37
C GLY A 144 1.05 0.07 -16.34
N LYS A 145 0.97 0.78 -17.48
CA LYS A 145 1.12 2.23 -17.54
C LYS A 145 -0.18 2.92 -17.20
N ILE A 146 -0.12 4.07 -16.53
CA ILE A 146 -1.30 4.89 -16.27
C ILE A 146 -1.79 5.51 -17.58
N LEU A 147 -3.05 5.23 -17.94
CA LEU A 147 -3.73 5.85 -19.08
C LEU A 147 -4.57 7.04 -18.65
N GLU A 148 -5.25 6.92 -17.51
CA GLU A 148 -6.09 7.96 -16.93
C GLU A 148 -6.22 7.76 -15.42
N TYR A 149 -6.39 8.84 -14.66
CA TYR A 149 -6.90 8.75 -13.29
C TYR A 149 -7.92 9.85 -13.01
N LYS A 150 -8.85 9.58 -12.09
CA LYS A 150 -9.89 10.51 -11.65
C LYS A 150 -10.02 10.47 -10.14
N VAL A 151 -10.05 11.65 -9.52
CA VAL A 151 -10.45 11.81 -8.11
C VAL A 151 -11.98 11.73 -8.04
N ILE A 152 -12.51 10.96 -7.09
CA ILE A 152 -13.95 10.72 -6.94
C ILE A 152 -14.55 11.54 -5.80
N ILE A 153 -13.74 11.92 -4.80
CA ILE A 153 -14.14 12.69 -3.61
C ILE A 153 -13.09 13.73 -3.27
#